data_AF-A0A4S8KK63-F1
#
_entry.id   AF-A0A4S8KK63-F1
#
_cell.length_a   1.000
_cell.length_b   1.000
_cell.length_c   1.000
_cell.angle_alpha   90.00
_cell.angle_beta   90.00
_cell.angle_gamma   90.00
#
_symmetry.space_group_name_H-M   'P 1'
#
loop_
_entity.id
_entity.type
_entity.pdbx_description
1 polymer ?
#
loop_
_entity_poly.entity_id
_entity_poly.type
_entity_poly.pdbx_seq_one_letter_code
_entity_poly.pdbx_strand_id
1 'polypeptide(L)'
;MTDSSPGFNGTYPEPIVRDLFYSSNILASDSNLHAIGLESNGPFLYFDYAVVTVTELEKLQGQTIIVDDSNTEIKWEGDWEERSNYTLDEGEANFNPVSESQHLVARPHGNSTHESDNVGDYFVFQFQGTSILVAGITPLNRTDKASNAVESSPNNFHLKLNFTLDGYSQSVVFTNEGLPQPVGTPHFIYFQNESLVEGNHTLIMTLDDVTGNTSVVIDYLTYQPSFATLKDKPVFPSIPISSNFFPTPSSSRSPGPKFNISAIAGGVVGGVVFLGLLALSIWLLLYKKKQQVRRLDQHGSMDPHLTLAMSDLIIEPFLLFNPTHTLPRKVEPSILPVQSPPVAVPWARNPAQHAELSREQRAELEETVQNLEFQGQRGDTRGSDQNLATQDQMREVLARIDILTGEMSRYIDPPDYNSR
;
A
#
# COMPACT_ATOMS: atom_id res chain seq x y z
N MET A 1 -22.62 9.46 34.01
CA MET A 1 -23.01 10.80 33.53
C MET A 1 -22.78 10.78 32.05
N THR A 2 -23.85 10.71 31.25
CA THR A 2 -23.78 10.99 29.82
C THR A 2 -23.52 12.48 29.71
N ASP A 3 -22.33 12.85 29.22
CA ASP A 3 -22.00 14.24 28.97
C ASP A 3 -23.02 14.78 27.96
N SER A 4 -23.93 15.63 28.42
CA SER A 4 -24.94 16.29 27.59
C SER A 4 -24.34 17.52 26.92
N SER A 5 -23.16 17.33 26.29
CA SER A 5 -22.64 18.29 25.34
C SER A 5 -23.75 18.54 24.31
N PRO A 6 -24.05 19.80 23.95
CA PRO A 6 -24.96 20.09 22.86
C PRO A 6 -24.50 19.28 21.65
N GLY A 7 -25.40 18.46 21.11
CA GLY A 7 -25.09 17.59 19.98
C GLY A 7 -24.44 18.43 18.88
N PHE A 8 -23.22 18.05 18.48
CA PHE A 8 -22.55 18.69 17.37
C PHE A 8 -23.34 18.36 16.11
N ASN A 9 -24.08 19.32 15.59
CA ASN A 9 -24.76 19.18 14.31
C ASN A 9 -23.81 19.63 13.20
N GLY A 10 -22.94 18.70 12.77
CA GLY A 10 -22.04 18.89 11.64
C GLY A 10 -22.72 18.50 10.33
N THR A 11 -22.44 19.25 9.27
CA THR A 11 -22.76 18.81 7.90
C THR A 11 -21.51 18.22 7.30
N TYR A 12 -21.61 17.02 6.71
CA TYR A 12 -20.52 16.41 5.96
C TYR A 12 -20.13 17.36 4.82
N PRO A 13 -18.87 17.84 4.77
CA PRO A 13 -18.52 19.00 3.95
C PRO A 13 -18.67 18.72 2.44
N GLU A 14 -18.31 17.52 2.00
CA GLU A 14 -18.32 17.13 0.59
C GLU A 14 -18.87 15.70 0.44
N PRO A 15 -20.19 15.50 0.32
CA PRO A 15 -20.77 14.18 0.11
C PRO A 15 -20.03 13.47 -1.03
N ILE A 16 -19.71 12.17 -0.86
CA ILE A 16 -18.98 11.31 -1.82
C ILE A 16 -17.44 11.39 -1.70
N VAL A 17 -16.89 12.43 -1.07
CA VAL A 17 -15.44 12.51 -0.79
C VAL A 17 -15.15 11.84 0.55
N ARG A 18 -14.33 10.79 0.60
CA ARG A 18 -13.78 10.23 1.83
C ARG A 18 -12.73 11.20 2.39
N ASP A 19 -13.04 11.80 3.53
CA ASP A 19 -12.22 12.84 4.15
C ASP A 19 -12.46 12.89 5.67
N LEU A 20 -11.64 13.65 6.38
CA LEU A 20 -11.86 14.01 7.78
C LEU A 20 -13.16 14.83 7.91
N PHE A 21 -14.20 14.18 8.42
CA PHE A 21 -15.51 14.83 8.60
C PHE A 21 -15.82 15.23 10.04
N TYR A 22 -15.01 14.77 11.01
CA TYR A 22 -15.21 15.07 12.41
C TYR A 22 -13.88 15.12 13.17
N SER A 23 -13.65 16.21 13.89
CA SER A 23 -12.56 16.35 14.86
C SER A 23 -13.12 16.91 16.15
N SER A 24 -12.67 16.40 17.29
CA SER A 24 -13.11 16.85 18.60
C SER A 24 -11.93 17.22 19.48
N ASN A 25 -12.01 18.38 20.12
CA ASN A 25 -11.03 18.82 21.10
C ASN A 25 -11.42 18.42 22.54
N ILE A 26 -12.33 17.46 22.70
CA ILE A 26 -12.78 17.02 24.02
C ILE A 26 -11.59 16.39 24.74
N LEU A 27 -11.00 17.15 25.67
CA LEU A 27 -10.07 16.65 26.66
C LEU A 27 -10.78 15.56 27.45
N ALA A 28 -10.12 14.43 27.67
CA ALA A 28 -10.58 13.42 28.61
C ALA A 28 -10.86 14.07 29.97
N SER A 29 -12.14 14.37 30.22
CA SER A 29 -12.62 14.47 31.59
C SER A 29 -12.39 13.11 32.24
N ASP A 30 -12.29 13.07 33.56
CA ASP A 30 -11.88 11.90 34.37
C ASP A 30 -12.67 10.58 34.13
N SER A 31 -13.61 10.53 33.20
CA SER A 31 -14.24 9.32 32.68
C SER A 31 -13.46 8.71 31.52
N ASN A 32 -12.90 7.51 31.74
CA ASN A 32 -12.15 6.68 30.78
C ASN A 32 -12.92 6.22 29.52
N LEU A 33 -14.13 6.75 29.24
CA LEU A 33 -14.94 6.35 28.09
C LEU A 33 -15.43 7.58 27.32
N HIS A 34 -14.89 7.76 26.13
CA HIS A 34 -15.39 8.71 25.14
C HIS A 34 -16.34 7.99 24.20
N ALA A 35 -17.60 8.41 24.21
CA ALA A 35 -18.61 7.92 23.28
C ALA A 35 -18.98 9.05 22.32
N ILE A 36 -18.87 8.80 21.02
CA ILE A 36 -19.32 9.71 19.97
C ILE A 36 -20.60 9.11 19.39
N GLY A 37 -21.73 9.79 19.58
CA GLY A 37 -22.99 9.44 18.93
C GLY A 37 -23.03 10.06 17.53
N LEU A 38 -23.21 9.24 16.51
CA LEU A 38 -23.28 9.67 15.12
C LEU A 38 -24.64 9.31 14.53
N GLU A 39 -25.32 10.33 14.02
CA GLU A 39 -26.58 10.20 13.29
C GLU A 39 -26.36 10.76 11.88
N SER A 40 -26.73 9.99 10.85
CA SER A 40 -26.64 10.42 9.45
C SER A 40 -28.03 10.43 8.84
N ASN A 41 -28.33 11.48 8.09
CA ASN A 41 -29.54 11.57 7.25
C ASN A 41 -29.32 10.91 5.88
N GLY A 42 -28.09 10.49 5.57
CA GLY A 42 -27.74 9.79 4.33
C GLY A 42 -28.03 8.30 4.40
N PRO A 43 -28.15 7.62 3.25
CA PRO A 43 -28.43 6.19 3.21
C PRO A 43 -27.26 5.34 3.74
N PHE A 44 -26.04 5.86 3.71
CA PHE A 44 -24.82 5.17 4.15
C PHE A 44 -23.86 6.12 4.86
N LEU A 45 -23.09 5.57 5.80
CA LEU A 45 -21.95 6.21 6.45
C LEU A 45 -20.85 5.15 6.57
N TYR A 46 -19.70 5.39 5.95
CA TYR A 46 -18.55 4.51 6.00
C TYR A 46 -17.48 5.12 6.91
N PHE A 47 -16.92 4.29 7.76
CA PHE A 47 -15.78 4.65 8.61
C PHE A 47 -14.58 3.86 8.15
N ASP A 48 -13.50 4.59 7.89
CA ASP A 48 -12.21 3.98 7.61
C ASP A 48 -11.46 3.80 8.94
N TYR A 49 -10.94 4.90 9.49
CA TYR A 49 -10.29 4.92 10.80
C TYR A 49 -10.58 6.22 11.56
N ALA A 50 -10.21 6.23 12.84
CA ALA A 50 -10.19 7.41 13.67
C ALA A 50 -8.80 7.57 14.28
N VAL A 51 -8.32 8.81 14.37
CA VAL A 51 -7.04 9.16 14.99
C VAL A 51 -7.30 9.96 16.25
N VAL A 52 -6.53 9.68 17.29
CA VAL A 52 -6.60 10.39 18.57
C VAL A 52 -5.26 11.09 18.80
N THR A 53 -5.31 12.39 19.07
CA THR A 53 -4.12 13.14 19.49
C THR A 53 -3.74 12.72 20.90
N VAL A 54 -2.52 12.23 21.04
CA VAL A 54 -1.99 11.66 22.29
C VAL A 54 -1.42 12.77 23.17
N THR A 55 -1.73 12.76 24.46
CA THR A 55 -1.11 13.66 25.45
C THR A 55 0.23 13.13 25.96
N GLU A 56 1.08 13.98 26.55
CA GLU A 56 2.42 13.59 27.03
C GLU A 56 2.44 12.35 27.93
N LEU A 57 1.41 12.15 28.75
CA LEU A 57 1.35 11.09 29.76
C LEU A 57 0.39 9.94 29.40
N GLU A 58 -0.19 9.98 28.21
CA GLU A 58 -1.08 8.94 27.69
C GLU A 58 -0.30 7.62 27.55
N LYS A 59 -0.94 6.49 27.89
CA LYS A 59 -0.31 5.18 27.69
C LYS A 59 -0.39 4.77 26.22
N LEU A 60 0.75 4.47 25.64
CA LEU A 60 0.90 4.10 24.23
C LEU A 60 1.13 2.61 23.97
N GLN A 61 1.30 1.82 25.03
CA GLN A 61 1.55 0.39 24.87
C GLN A 61 0.36 -0.32 24.23
N GLY A 62 0.62 -1.08 23.17
CA GLY A 62 -0.40 -1.76 22.37
C GLY A 62 -1.20 -0.84 21.45
N GLN A 63 -0.82 0.44 21.33
CA GLN A 63 -1.38 1.38 20.37
C GLN A 63 -0.56 1.40 19.08
N THR A 64 -1.16 1.91 18.01
CA THR A 64 -0.46 2.21 16.75
C THR A 64 -0.35 3.71 16.60
N ILE A 65 0.87 4.20 16.39
CA ILE A 65 1.13 5.60 16.05
C ILE A 65 1.06 5.72 14.53
N ILE A 66 0.30 6.71 14.05
CA ILE A 66 0.33 7.18 12.66
C ILE A 66 1.23 8.41 12.56
N VAL A 67 2.06 8.46 11.53
CA VAL A 67 2.96 9.56 11.22
C VAL A 67 2.64 10.02 9.81
N ASP A 68 2.01 11.19 9.75
CA ASP A 68 1.68 11.91 8.52
C ASP A 68 2.94 12.24 7.69
N ASP A 69 2.83 12.26 6.36
CA ASP A 69 3.95 12.56 5.45
C ASP A 69 4.56 13.95 5.69
N SER A 70 3.76 14.92 6.14
CA SER A 70 4.20 16.27 6.48
C SER A 70 4.93 16.35 7.83
N ASN A 71 5.02 15.24 8.58
CA ASN A 71 5.67 15.21 9.88
C ASN A 71 7.20 15.41 9.74
N THR A 72 7.72 16.40 10.46
CA THR A 72 9.14 16.77 10.42
C THR A 72 10.12 15.67 10.90
N GLU A 73 9.64 14.59 11.52
CA GLU A 73 10.44 13.41 11.86
C GLU A 73 10.84 12.60 10.63
N ILE A 74 10.09 12.71 9.53
CA ILE A 74 10.46 12.14 8.24
C ILE A 74 11.41 13.13 7.55
N LYS A 75 12.59 12.66 7.18
CA LYS A 75 13.58 13.45 6.44
C LYS A 75 13.56 13.03 4.99
N TRP A 76 13.00 13.88 4.15
CA TRP A 76 12.96 13.74 2.70
C TRP A 76 14.23 14.31 2.08
N GLU A 77 14.85 13.56 1.17
CA GLU A 77 16.07 13.96 0.46
C GLU A 77 15.97 13.59 -1.03
N GLY A 78 16.42 14.51 -1.88
CA GLY A 78 16.22 14.42 -3.32
C GLY A 78 15.19 15.43 -3.83
N ASP A 79 14.58 15.14 -4.98
CA ASP A 79 13.65 16.02 -5.68
C ASP A 79 12.17 15.64 -5.40
N TRP A 80 11.85 15.37 -4.13
CA TRP A 80 10.49 15.06 -3.66
C TRP A 80 9.54 16.25 -3.86
N GLU A 81 8.35 15.98 -4.39
CA GLU A 81 7.26 16.95 -4.53
C GLU A 81 6.20 16.70 -3.45
N GLU A 82 5.96 17.68 -2.59
CA GLU A 82 4.76 17.68 -1.73
C GLU A 82 3.53 18.00 -2.59
N ARG A 83 2.47 17.20 -2.43
CA ARG A 83 1.16 17.43 -3.04
C ARG A 83 0.10 17.49 -1.98
N SER A 84 -0.79 18.46 -2.10
CA SER A 84 -1.91 18.61 -1.16
C SER A 84 -3.18 19.06 -1.87
N ASN A 85 -4.31 18.97 -1.18
CA ASN A 85 -5.61 19.45 -1.66
C ASN A 85 -6.09 18.79 -2.96
N TYR A 86 -5.81 17.51 -3.15
CA TYR A 86 -6.29 16.73 -4.29
C TYR A 86 -7.12 15.53 -3.83
N THR A 87 -7.88 14.97 -4.76
CA THR A 87 -8.71 13.79 -4.54
C THR A 87 -8.28 12.67 -5.47
N LEU A 88 -8.34 11.45 -4.97
CA LEU A 88 -8.07 10.20 -5.66
C LEU A 88 -9.39 9.59 -6.11
N ASP A 89 -9.45 9.04 -7.31
CA ASP A 89 -10.60 8.25 -7.76
C ASP A 89 -10.47 6.83 -7.19
N GLU A 90 -11.40 6.43 -6.33
CA GLU A 90 -11.47 5.07 -5.79
C GLU A 90 -12.37 4.15 -6.64
N GLY A 91 -12.91 4.69 -7.73
CA GLY A 91 -13.79 3.98 -8.64
C GLY A 91 -15.28 4.16 -8.33
N GLU A 92 -16.09 3.43 -9.07
CA GLU A 92 -17.54 3.49 -8.94
C GLU A 92 -18.02 2.54 -7.83
N ALA A 93 -18.76 3.07 -6.86
CA ALA A 93 -19.51 2.24 -5.93
C ALA A 93 -20.96 2.07 -6.38
N ASN A 94 -21.36 0.82 -6.60
CA ASN A 94 -22.72 0.47 -6.97
C ASN A 94 -23.61 0.39 -5.74
N PHE A 95 -24.09 1.54 -5.28
CA PHE A 95 -25.18 1.61 -4.30
C PHE A 95 -26.53 1.44 -5.04
N ASN A 96 -26.98 0.19 -5.22
CA ASN A 96 -28.30 -0.31 -5.68
C ASN A 96 -29.53 0.66 -5.59
N PRO A 97 -30.66 0.45 -6.31
CA PRO A 97 -30.88 -0.03 -7.68
C PRO A 97 -31.28 1.12 -8.66
N VAL A 98 -31.16 2.40 -8.25
CA VAL A 98 -31.61 3.55 -9.06
C VAL A 98 -30.44 4.15 -9.83
N SER A 99 -29.93 3.37 -10.80
CA SER A 99 -29.23 3.74 -12.05
C SER A 99 -28.12 4.82 -12.12
N GLU A 100 -27.68 5.47 -11.05
CA GLU A 100 -26.56 6.43 -11.12
C GLU A 100 -25.35 5.89 -10.35
N SER A 101 -24.31 5.50 -11.09
CA SER A 101 -22.99 5.24 -10.51
C SER A 101 -22.47 6.54 -9.90
N GLN A 102 -22.01 6.48 -8.65
CA GLN A 102 -21.30 7.58 -8.02
C GLN A 102 -19.82 7.22 -7.98
N HIS A 103 -18.99 8.11 -8.54
CA HIS A 103 -17.53 8.04 -8.40
C HIS A 103 -17.17 8.38 -6.96
N LEU A 104 -16.70 7.39 -6.21
CA LEU A 104 -16.13 7.63 -4.89
C LEU A 104 -14.76 8.27 -5.07
N VAL A 105 -14.52 9.35 -4.34
CA VAL A 105 -13.20 9.94 -4.31
C VAL A 105 -12.69 10.01 -2.88
N ALA A 106 -11.39 9.96 -2.67
CA ALA A 106 -10.76 10.01 -1.35
C ALA A 106 -9.67 11.07 -1.29
N ARG A 107 -9.47 11.68 -0.12
CA ARG A 107 -8.27 12.47 0.15
C ARG A 107 -7.22 11.61 0.86
N PRO A 108 -5.93 11.84 0.59
CA PRO A 108 -4.86 11.25 1.40
C PRO A 108 -5.00 11.60 2.88
N HIS A 109 -4.37 10.81 3.75
CA HIS A 109 -4.21 11.17 5.16
C HIS A 109 -3.55 12.56 5.27
N GLY A 110 -4.01 13.37 6.23
CA GLY A 110 -3.50 14.74 6.37
C GLY A 110 -3.77 15.69 5.20
N ASN A 111 -4.44 15.22 4.13
CA ASN A 111 -4.65 15.95 2.89
C ASN A 111 -3.33 16.36 2.19
N SER A 112 -2.24 15.60 2.41
CA SER A 112 -0.96 15.72 1.73
C SER A 112 -0.35 14.37 1.36
N THR A 113 0.58 14.37 0.40
CA THR A 113 1.49 13.27 0.12
C THR A 113 2.85 13.81 -0.32
N HIS A 114 3.88 12.98 -0.22
CA HIS A 114 5.19 13.19 -0.85
C HIS A 114 5.36 12.23 -2.02
N GLU A 115 5.68 12.78 -3.19
CA GLU A 115 5.85 12.02 -4.43
C GLU A 115 7.24 12.18 -5.04
N SER A 116 7.80 11.10 -5.58
CA SER A 116 9.03 11.15 -6.37
C SER A 116 9.02 10.16 -7.54
N ASP A 117 9.67 10.55 -8.63
CA ASP A 117 10.04 9.74 -9.79
C ASP A 117 11.52 9.89 -10.16
N ASN A 118 12.37 10.30 -9.21
CA ASN A 118 13.80 10.47 -9.44
C ASN A 118 14.61 9.37 -8.74
N VAL A 119 15.28 8.53 -9.54
CA VAL A 119 16.18 7.50 -8.99
C VAL A 119 17.23 8.12 -8.08
N GLY A 120 17.36 7.58 -6.88
CA GLY A 120 18.26 8.06 -5.83
C GLY A 120 17.56 8.93 -4.78
N ASP A 121 16.33 9.37 -5.00
CA ASP A 121 15.51 10.02 -3.97
C ASP A 121 15.23 9.04 -2.84
N TYR A 122 15.18 9.56 -1.61
CA TYR A 122 14.96 8.74 -0.43
C TYR A 122 14.33 9.50 0.72
N PHE A 123 13.82 8.76 1.70
CA PHE A 123 13.52 9.32 3.02
C PHE A 123 14.18 8.51 4.12
N VAL A 124 14.36 9.16 5.27
CA VAL A 124 14.83 8.54 6.51
C VAL A 124 13.83 8.78 7.63
N PHE A 125 13.50 7.72 8.36
CA PHE A 125 12.63 7.77 9.52
C PHE A 125 13.23 6.96 10.67
N GLN A 126 13.36 7.59 11.85
CA GLN A 126 13.81 6.93 13.07
C GLN A 126 12.64 6.80 14.04
N PHE A 127 12.48 5.62 14.61
CA PHE A 127 11.41 5.32 15.55
C PHE A 127 11.88 4.37 16.64
N GLN A 128 11.14 4.33 17.75
CA GLN A 128 11.35 3.34 18.80
C GLN A 128 10.10 2.48 18.89
N GLY A 129 10.19 1.21 18.50
CA GLY A 129 9.01 0.37 18.30
C GLY A 129 9.27 -1.12 18.11
N THR A 130 8.22 -1.82 17.67
CA THR A 130 8.21 -3.28 17.39
C THR A 130 7.65 -3.62 16.01
N SER A 131 7.14 -2.64 15.27
CA SER A 131 6.65 -2.81 13.89
C SER A 131 6.75 -1.49 13.13
N ILE A 132 6.70 -1.54 11.80
CA ILE A 132 6.65 -0.37 10.92
C ILE A 132 5.89 -0.71 9.65
N LEU A 133 5.12 0.22 9.13
CA LEU A 133 4.43 0.14 7.85
C LEU A 133 4.58 1.47 7.12
N VAL A 134 4.83 1.39 5.81
CA VAL A 134 4.87 2.54 4.90
C VAL A 134 3.69 2.43 3.94
N ALA A 135 2.77 3.37 4.05
CA ALA A 135 1.58 3.45 3.23
C ALA A 135 1.62 4.64 2.29
N GLY A 136 0.90 4.52 1.18
CA GLY A 136 0.77 5.57 0.21
C GLY A 136 -0.34 5.31 -0.78
N ILE A 137 -0.17 5.82 -1.99
CA ILE A 137 -1.12 5.64 -3.08
C ILE A 137 -0.58 4.57 -4.02
N THR A 138 -1.43 3.68 -4.50
CA THR A 138 -1.06 2.65 -5.48
C THR A 138 -0.43 3.33 -6.71
N PRO A 139 0.78 2.92 -7.16
CA PRO A 139 1.51 3.60 -8.24
C PRO A 139 0.65 3.89 -9.46
N LEU A 140 0.58 5.16 -9.87
CA LEU A 140 -0.31 5.65 -10.92
C LEU A 140 0.44 6.40 -12.02
N ASN A 141 -0.25 6.64 -13.13
CA ASN A 141 0.30 7.32 -14.29
C ASN A 141 0.38 8.85 -14.08
N ARG A 142 1.58 9.43 -14.00
CA ARG A 142 1.78 10.86 -13.65
C ARG A 142 1.15 11.86 -14.64
N THR A 143 0.85 11.44 -15.88
CA THR A 143 0.31 12.34 -16.94
C THR A 143 -1.17 12.65 -16.71
N ASP A 144 -1.85 11.89 -15.85
CA ASP A 144 -3.27 12.06 -15.55
C ASP A 144 -3.55 13.24 -14.59
N LYS A 145 -2.50 13.98 -14.19
CA LYS A 145 -2.54 15.22 -13.38
C LYS A 145 -3.50 16.32 -13.85
N ALA A 146 -3.94 16.30 -15.12
CA ALA A 146 -4.66 17.41 -15.74
C ALA A 146 -6.09 17.08 -16.19
N SER A 147 -6.55 15.84 -16.02
CA SER A 147 -7.87 15.45 -16.51
C SER A 147 -8.49 14.43 -15.58
N ASN A 148 -9.80 14.55 -15.39
CA ASN A 148 -10.72 13.49 -14.92
C ASN A 148 -10.71 12.28 -15.89
N ALA A 149 -9.55 11.92 -16.44
CA ALA A 149 -9.36 10.86 -17.40
C ALA A 149 -9.32 9.55 -16.63
N VAL A 150 -10.51 9.02 -16.46
CA VAL A 150 -10.83 7.61 -16.32
C VAL A 150 -9.83 6.76 -17.13
N GLU A 151 -9.15 5.87 -16.42
CA GLU A 151 -8.59 4.62 -16.96
C GLU A 151 -7.53 4.73 -18.06
N SER A 152 -6.36 5.30 -17.76
CA SER A 152 -5.15 4.78 -18.41
C SER A 152 -4.28 4.10 -17.37
N SER A 153 -4.52 2.79 -17.16
CA SER A 153 -3.56 1.93 -16.47
C SER A 153 -2.16 2.27 -17.03
N PRO A 154 -1.18 2.64 -16.19
CA PRO A 154 0.11 3.10 -16.65
C PRO A 154 0.67 2.06 -17.63
N ASN A 155 0.83 2.43 -18.91
CA ASN A 155 1.40 1.50 -19.90
C ASN A 155 2.79 1.09 -19.42
N ASN A 156 2.97 -0.20 -19.14
CA ASN A 156 4.22 -0.86 -18.67
C ASN A 156 5.11 0.02 -17.79
N PHE A 157 4.75 0.18 -16.51
CA PHE A 157 5.67 0.77 -15.54
C PHE A 157 6.48 -0.28 -14.79
N HIS A 158 7.62 0.16 -14.27
CA HIS A 158 8.44 -0.59 -13.34
C HIS A 158 8.93 0.38 -12.26
N LEU A 159 8.57 0.10 -11.01
CA LEU A 159 8.96 0.86 -9.84
C LEU A 159 9.68 -0.07 -8.87
N LYS A 160 10.96 0.19 -8.60
CA LYS A 160 11.77 -0.55 -7.64
C LYS A 160 12.13 0.35 -6.46
N LEU A 161 11.68 -0.06 -5.29
CA LEU A 161 12.03 0.57 -4.02
C LEU A 161 12.96 -0.33 -3.24
N ASN A 162 13.82 0.26 -2.42
CA ASN A 162 14.67 -0.49 -1.49
C ASN A 162 14.54 0.07 -0.07
N PHE A 163 14.06 -0.77 0.84
CA PHE A 163 13.85 -0.45 2.23
C PHE A 163 14.98 -1.03 3.07
N THR A 164 15.79 -0.17 3.67
CA THR A 164 16.86 -0.56 4.58
C THR A 164 16.44 -0.28 6.02
N LEU A 165 16.23 -1.33 6.79
CA LEU A 165 15.84 -1.27 8.19
C LEU A 165 16.99 -1.80 9.05
N ASP A 166 17.60 -0.92 9.84
CA ASP A 166 18.75 -1.22 10.71
C ASP A 166 19.94 -1.86 9.96
N GLY A 167 20.14 -1.42 8.72
CA GLY A 167 21.19 -1.94 7.83
C GLY A 167 20.82 -3.20 7.05
N TYR A 168 19.62 -3.75 7.23
CA TYR A 168 19.10 -4.85 6.43
C TYR A 168 18.22 -4.33 5.31
N SER A 169 18.65 -4.51 4.05
CA SER A 169 17.94 -4.03 2.87
C SER A 169 17.00 -5.08 2.28
N GLN A 170 15.80 -4.66 1.91
CA GLN A 170 14.79 -5.41 1.17
C GLN A 170 14.33 -4.58 -0.03
N SER A 171 14.50 -5.11 -1.24
CA SER A 171 13.95 -4.50 -2.45
C SER A 171 12.53 -5.00 -2.71
N VAL A 172 11.65 -4.10 -3.13
CA VAL A 172 10.30 -4.39 -3.59
C VAL A 172 10.13 -3.83 -5.00
N VAL A 173 9.54 -4.62 -5.89
CA VAL A 173 9.32 -4.25 -7.30
C VAL A 173 7.83 -4.27 -7.59
N PHE A 174 7.33 -3.17 -8.13
CA PHE A 174 5.96 -3.02 -8.57
C PHE A 174 5.93 -2.87 -10.09
N THR A 175 5.04 -3.63 -10.72
CA THR A 175 4.71 -3.56 -12.15
C THR A 175 3.20 -3.71 -12.30
N ASN A 176 2.66 -3.41 -13.48
CA ASN A 176 1.22 -3.54 -13.75
C ASN A 176 0.62 -4.90 -13.39
N GLU A 177 1.37 -5.98 -13.64
CA GLU A 177 0.86 -7.35 -13.47
C GLU A 177 0.86 -7.80 -11.99
N GLY A 178 1.51 -7.03 -11.11
CA GLY A 178 1.75 -7.41 -9.71
C GLY A 178 1.07 -6.51 -8.67
N LEU A 179 0.20 -5.59 -9.08
CA LEU A 179 -0.47 -4.71 -8.12
C LEU A 179 -1.64 -5.43 -7.40
N PRO A 180 -1.63 -5.51 -6.06
CA PRO A 180 -2.72 -6.14 -5.30
C PRO A 180 -4.00 -5.30 -5.22
N GLN A 181 -3.94 -4.02 -5.63
CA GLN A 181 -5.03 -3.06 -5.52
C GLN A 181 -5.19 -2.29 -6.84
N PRO A 182 -6.39 -1.73 -7.12
CA PRO A 182 -6.57 -0.85 -8.26
C PRO A 182 -5.61 0.34 -8.22
N VAL A 183 -5.13 0.78 -9.37
CA VAL A 183 -4.22 1.91 -9.52
C VAL A 183 -4.83 3.17 -8.89
N GLY A 184 -4.01 3.99 -8.21
CA GLY A 184 -4.47 5.25 -7.63
C GLY A 184 -5.28 5.14 -6.33
N THR A 185 -5.47 3.93 -5.79
CA THR A 185 -6.16 3.73 -4.51
C THR A 185 -5.29 4.13 -3.31
N PRO A 186 -5.87 4.72 -2.24
CA PRO A 186 -5.16 5.02 -1.00
C PRO A 186 -4.84 3.76 -0.18
N HIS A 187 -4.08 3.92 0.90
CA HIS A 187 -3.69 2.84 1.82
C HIS A 187 -2.91 1.69 1.16
N PHE A 188 -2.19 1.99 0.08
CA PHE A 188 -1.30 1.03 -0.56
C PHE A 188 -0.06 0.78 0.29
N ILE A 189 0.17 -0.47 0.68
CA ILE A 189 1.32 -0.85 1.51
C ILE A 189 2.54 -1.07 0.62
N TYR A 190 3.51 -0.17 0.73
CA TYR A 190 4.80 -0.31 0.04
C TYR A 190 5.77 -1.23 0.79
N PHE A 191 5.72 -1.19 2.12
CA PHE A 191 6.60 -1.95 3.00
C PHE A 191 5.95 -2.16 4.36
N GLN A 192 6.17 -3.33 4.95
CA GLN A 192 5.75 -3.62 6.33
C GLN A 192 6.72 -4.58 7.01
N ASN A 193 6.90 -4.41 8.32
CA ASN A 193 7.54 -5.36 9.21
C ASN A 193 6.80 -5.37 10.55
N GLU A 194 6.23 -6.51 10.92
CA GLU A 194 5.37 -6.66 12.11
C GLU A 194 6.10 -7.24 13.33
N SER A 195 7.40 -7.57 13.22
CA SER A 195 8.10 -8.37 14.22
C SER A 195 9.54 -7.90 14.44
N LEU A 196 9.67 -6.63 14.79
CA LEU A 196 10.94 -6.03 15.19
C LEU A 196 11.20 -6.30 16.67
N VAL A 197 12.49 -6.45 17.00
CA VAL A 197 12.93 -6.47 18.39
C VAL A 197 12.68 -5.09 18.98
N GLU A 198 12.08 -5.04 20.16
CA GLU A 198 11.83 -3.80 20.89
C GLU A 198 13.09 -2.93 20.97
N GLY A 199 13.05 -1.74 20.35
CA GLY A 199 14.21 -0.87 20.37
C GLY A 199 14.12 0.32 19.43
N ASN A 200 15.25 0.99 19.24
CA ASN A 200 15.40 2.07 18.28
C ASN A 200 15.71 1.49 16.91
N HIS A 201 15.00 1.98 15.90
CA HIS A 201 15.12 1.56 14.53
C HIS A 201 15.34 2.75 13.60
N THR A 202 16.02 2.51 12.50
CA THR A 202 16.16 3.47 11.39
C THR A 202 15.70 2.80 10.10
N LEU A 203 14.64 3.34 9.52
CA LEU A 203 14.15 2.98 8.19
C LEU A 203 14.65 4.00 7.17
N ILE A 204 15.23 3.50 6.08
CA ILE A 204 15.59 4.28 4.90
C ILE A 204 14.88 3.66 3.71
N MET A 205 14.11 4.44 2.96
CA MET A 205 13.55 4.00 1.68
C MET A 205 14.24 4.73 0.55
N THR A 206 14.82 4.01 -0.42
CA THR A 206 15.43 4.57 -1.63
C THR A 206 14.64 4.18 -2.88
N LEU A 207 14.50 5.13 -3.80
CA LEU A 207 13.97 4.89 -5.15
C LEU A 207 15.10 4.38 -6.05
N ASP A 208 15.17 3.07 -6.26
CA ASP A 208 16.26 2.40 -6.97
C ASP A 208 16.09 2.40 -8.49
N ASP A 209 14.84 2.28 -8.96
CA ASP A 209 14.51 2.33 -10.38
C ASP A 209 13.07 2.80 -10.58
N VAL A 210 12.85 3.60 -11.61
CA VAL A 210 11.53 4.08 -12.01
C VAL A 210 11.51 4.24 -13.52
N THR A 211 10.67 3.46 -14.17
CA THR A 211 10.43 3.53 -15.62
C THR A 211 8.95 3.36 -15.91
N GLY A 212 8.55 3.80 -17.10
CA GLY A 212 7.15 4.14 -17.35
C GLY A 212 6.80 5.44 -16.63
N ASN A 213 5.70 6.07 -17.01
CA ASN A 213 5.32 7.35 -16.45
C ASN A 213 4.66 7.18 -15.08
N THR A 214 5.42 6.69 -14.09
CA THR A 214 4.97 6.36 -12.73
C THR A 214 5.81 7.07 -11.69
N SER A 215 5.34 7.07 -10.46
CA SER A 215 6.00 7.64 -9.29
C SER A 215 5.64 6.86 -8.03
N VAL A 216 6.48 6.97 -7.02
CA VAL A 216 6.15 6.55 -5.66
C VAL A 216 5.44 7.70 -4.95
N VAL A 217 4.31 7.45 -4.32
CA VAL A 217 3.52 8.44 -3.57
C VAL A 217 3.34 7.93 -2.15
N ILE A 218 3.94 8.59 -1.17
CA ILE A 218 3.89 8.23 0.26
C ILE A 218 2.90 9.15 0.97
N ASP A 219 2.05 8.57 1.82
CA ASP A 219 0.97 9.25 2.53
C ASP A 219 1.19 9.24 4.05
N TYR A 220 1.47 8.07 4.63
CA TYR A 220 1.75 8.00 6.05
C TYR A 220 2.57 6.76 6.39
N LEU A 221 3.18 6.78 7.58
CA LEU A 221 3.81 5.63 8.20
C LEU A 221 3.01 5.24 9.45
N THR A 222 3.04 3.97 9.83
CA THR A 222 2.55 3.54 11.14
C THR A 222 3.54 2.65 11.86
N TYR A 223 3.59 2.73 13.19
CA TYR A 223 4.42 1.85 14.01
C TYR A 223 3.79 1.60 15.38
N GLN A 224 4.09 0.44 15.97
CA GLN A 224 3.79 0.19 17.38
C GLN A 224 4.97 0.67 18.23
N PRO A 225 4.77 1.63 19.16
CA PRO A 225 5.84 2.17 19.98
C PRO A 225 6.24 1.19 21.08
N SER A 226 7.51 1.25 21.48
CA SER A 226 8.03 0.51 22.64
C SER A 226 8.28 1.38 23.88
N PHE A 227 7.95 2.66 23.81
CA PHE A 227 7.90 3.55 24.97
C PHE A 227 6.50 3.59 25.59
N ALA A 228 6.44 3.83 26.89
CA ALA A 228 5.18 3.80 27.64
C ALA A 228 4.28 5.00 27.38
N THR A 229 4.86 6.20 27.28
CA THR A 229 4.13 7.47 27.10
C THR A 229 4.81 8.38 26.10
N LEU A 230 4.08 9.33 25.51
CA LEU A 230 4.67 10.26 24.52
C LEU A 230 5.83 11.08 25.10
N LYS A 231 5.83 11.36 26.41
CA LYS A 231 6.94 11.99 27.12
C LYS A 231 8.23 11.16 27.12
N ASP A 232 8.09 9.83 27.07
CA ASP A 232 9.21 8.90 27.03
C ASP A 232 9.72 8.67 25.59
N LYS A 233 9.07 9.26 24.58
CA LYS A 233 9.49 9.15 23.18
C LYS A 233 10.92 9.66 23.04
N PRO A 234 11.85 8.85 22.52
CA PRO A 234 13.22 9.27 22.35
C PRO A 234 13.33 10.39 21.33
N VAL A 235 14.18 11.37 21.62
CA VAL A 235 14.59 12.38 20.65
C VAL A 235 15.77 11.84 19.87
N PHE A 236 15.54 11.58 18.59
CA PHE A 236 16.58 11.08 17.71
C PHE A 236 17.49 12.22 17.24
N PRO A 237 18.81 12.00 17.20
CA PRO A 237 19.72 12.98 16.62
C PRO A 237 19.45 13.09 15.13
N SER A 238 19.50 14.32 14.61
CA SER A 238 19.50 14.54 13.15
C SER A 238 20.64 13.74 12.54
N ILE A 239 20.30 12.82 11.63
CA ILE A 239 21.33 12.10 10.88
C ILE A 239 22.00 13.13 9.97
N PRO A 240 23.32 13.33 10.08
CA PRO A 240 24.02 14.15 9.11
C PRO A 240 23.94 13.42 7.78
N ILE A 241 23.10 13.94 6.90
CA ILE A 241 22.95 13.47 5.52
C ILE A 241 24.24 13.88 4.79
N SER A 242 25.25 13.05 4.94
CA SER A 242 26.48 13.18 4.18
C SER A 242 26.18 12.63 2.80
N SER A 243 26.29 13.47 1.78
CA SER A 243 26.17 13.15 0.35
C SER A 243 27.12 12.04 -0.16
N ASN A 244 27.87 11.40 0.74
CA ASN A 244 28.83 10.34 0.49
C ASN A 244 28.26 8.92 0.62
N PHE A 245 27.01 8.74 1.05
CA PHE A 245 26.41 7.38 1.13
C PHE A 245 26.07 6.77 -0.23
N PHE A 246 25.97 7.60 -1.27
CA PHE A 246 25.81 7.11 -2.62
C PHE A 246 27.18 7.12 -3.31
N PRO A 247 27.67 5.96 -3.81
CA PRO A 247 28.79 5.98 -4.73
C PRO A 247 28.34 6.81 -5.92
N THR A 248 28.87 8.03 -6.02
CA THR A 248 28.70 8.87 -7.20
C THR A 248 29.03 7.97 -8.38
N PRO A 249 28.12 7.74 -9.35
CA PRO A 249 28.45 6.93 -10.51
C PRO A 249 29.71 7.55 -11.07
N SER A 250 30.80 6.77 -11.08
CA SER A 250 32.09 7.23 -11.52
C SER A 250 31.92 7.66 -12.96
N SER A 251 31.71 8.95 -13.14
CA SER A 251 31.76 9.60 -14.44
C SER A 251 33.24 9.55 -14.81
N SER A 252 33.65 8.42 -15.38
CA SER A 252 34.85 8.33 -16.18
C SER A 252 34.68 9.42 -17.23
N ARG A 253 35.30 10.58 -16.97
CA ARG A 253 35.47 11.66 -17.92
C ARG A 253 36.23 11.10 -19.10
N SER A 254 35.48 10.53 -20.04
CA SER A 254 35.93 10.42 -21.41
C SER A 254 36.09 11.85 -21.93
N PRO A 255 37.19 12.18 -22.63
CA PRO A 255 37.43 13.53 -23.14
C PRO A 255 36.23 13.97 -23.98
N GLY A 256 35.66 15.12 -23.62
CA GLY A 256 34.41 15.60 -24.20
C GLY A 256 34.41 15.60 -25.73
N PRO A 257 33.31 15.20 -26.39
CA PRO A 257 33.18 15.35 -27.82
C PRO A 257 33.15 16.85 -28.14
N LYS A 258 34.11 17.28 -28.97
CA LYS A 258 34.11 18.60 -29.58
C LYS A 258 32.80 18.77 -30.35
N PHE A 259 31.93 19.66 -29.89
CA PHE A 259 30.70 19.99 -30.62
C PHE A 259 31.09 20.63 -31.97
N ASN A 260 30.82 19.91 -33.05
CA ASN A 260 30.89 20.44 -34.41
C ASN A 260 29.68 21.36 -34.61
N ILE A 261 29.92 22.67 -34.59
CA ILE A 261 28.94 23.75 -34.80
C ILE A 261 28.19 23.61 -36.15
N SER A 262 28.65 22.76 -37.08
CA SER A 262 28.01 22.48 -38.35
C SER A 262 26.72 21.63 -38.27
N ALA A 263 26.42 20.96 -37.16
CA ALA A 263 25.24 20.10 -37.03
C ALA A 263 23.94 20.87 -36.66
N ILE A 264 24.07 22.01 -35.98
CA ILE A 264 22.91 22.82 -35.54
C ILE A 264 22.30 23.61 -36.70
N ALA A 265 23.10 24.03 -37.69
CA ALA A 265 22.61 24.72 -38.87
C ALA A 265 21.82 23.81 -39.85
N GLY A 266 22.10 22.50 -39.87
CA GLY A 266 21.38 21.54 -40.71
C GLY A 266 19.98 21.16 -40.19
N GLY A 267 19.81 21.16 -38.86
CA GLY A 267 18.56 20.76 -38.21
C GLY A 267 17.39 21.71 -38.48
N VAL A 268 17.64 23.02 -38.56
CA VAL A 268 16.58 24.02 -38.77
C VAL A 268 16.01 23.94 -40.19
N VAL A 269 16.87 23.79 -41.20
CA VAL A 269 16.42 23.65 -42.60
C VAL A 269 15.69 22.32 -42.80
N GLY A 270 16.20 21.22 -42.21
CA GLY A 270 15.52 19.93 -42.24
C GLY A 270 14.17 19.92 -41.54
N GLY A 271 14.06 20.58 -40.38
CA GLY A 271 12.83 20.67 -39.60
C GLY A 271 11.72 21.43 -40.33
N VAL A 272 12.05 22.53 -41.03
CA VAL A 272 11.06 23.30 -41.79
C VAL A 272 10.53 22.50 -43.00
N VAL A 273 11.40 21.77 -43.70
CA VAL A 273 10.99 20.91 -44.82
C VAL A 273 10.13 19.73 -44.32
N PHE A 274 10.52 19.11 -43.20
CA PHE A 274 9.78 18.01 -42.61
C PHE A 274 8.38 18.43 -42.13
N LEU A 275 8.27 19.58 -41.45
CA LEU A 275 6.98 20.15 -41.03
C LEU A 275 6.08 20.47 -42.24
N GLY A 276 6.66 20.98 -43.33
CA GLY A 276 5.92 21.21 -44.58
C GLY A 276 5.35 19.92 -45.19
N LEU A 277 6.15 18.84 -45.23
CA LEU A 277 5.70 17.53 -45.73
C LEU A 277 4.67 16.86 -44.81
N LEU A 278 4.80 17.05 -43.49
CA LEU A 278 3.86 16.52 -42.51
C LEU A 278 2.49 17.22 -42.65
N ALA A 279 2.48 18.55 -42.74
CA ALA A 279 1.26 19.32 -42.97
C ALA A 279 0.58 18.95 -44.29
N LEU A 280 1.36 18.77 -45.36
CA LEU A 280 0.85 18.32 -46.66
C LEU A 280 0.23 16.91 -46.58
N SER A 281 0.89 15.99 -45.87
CA SER A 281 0.40 14.61 -45.69
C SER A 281 -0.90 14.56 -44.89
N ILE A 282 -0.99 15.31 -43.79
CA ILE A 282 -2.22 15.43 -42.99
C ILE A 282 -3.35 16.04 -43.85
N TRP A 283 -3.06 17.07 -44.63
CA TRP A 283 -4.05 17.70 -45.50
C TRP A 283 -4.59 16.72 -46.55
N LEU A 284 -3.73 15.91 -47.19
CA LEU A 284 -4.15 14.89 -48.16
C LEU A 284 -4.99 13.77 -47.52
N LEU A 285 -4.66 13.35 -46.30
CA LEU A 285 -5.44 12.35 -45.56
C LEU A 285 -6.83 12.87 -45.21
N LEU A 286 -6.94 14.11 -44.76
CA LEU A 286 -8.23 14.75 -44.46
C LEU A 286 -9.06 14.99 -45.72
N TYR A 287 -8.42 15.35 -46.84
CA TYR A 287 -9.09 15.53 -48.12
C TYR A 287 -9.69 14.22 -48.65
N LYS A 288 -8.98 13.08 -48.46
CA LYS A 288 -9.51 11.75 -48.79
C LYS A 288 -10.66 11.32 -47.87
N LYS A 289 -10.57 11.59 -46.56
CA LYS A 289 -11.61 11.23 -45.59
C LYS A 289 -12.94 11.94 -45.89
N LYS A 290 -12.89 13.19 -46.36
CA LYS A 290 -14.08 13.96 -46.75
C LYS A 290 -14.82 13.38 -47.97
N GLN A 291 -14.17 12.57 -48.82
CA GLN A 291 -14.83 11.85 -49.91
C GLN A 291 -15.51 10.55 -49.46
N GLN A 292 -15.09 9.96 -48.33
CA GLN A 292 -15.65 8.70 -47.82
C GLN A 292 -16.90 8.88 -46.94
N VAL A 293 -17.10 10.07 -46.36
CA VAL A 293 -18.28 10.38 -45.53
C VAL A 293 -19.60 10.40 -46.33
N ARG A 294 -19.57 10.35 -47.67
CA ARG A 294 -20.78 10.22 -48.49
C ARG A 294 -21.25 8.77 -48.72
N ARG A 295 -20.65 7.77 -48.07
CA ARG A 295 -20.98 6.35 -48.31
C ARG A 295 -21.44 5.56 -47.09
N LEU A 296 -21.63 6.18 -45.91
CA LEU A 296 -21.98 5.44 -44.69
C LEU A 296 -23.29 5.87 -43.99
N ASP A 297 -24.07 6.80 -44.55
CA ASP A 297 -25.42 7.12 -44.03
C ASP A 297 -26.51 6.13 -44.51
N GLN A 298 -26.18 4.87 -44.80
CA GLN A 298 -27.16 3.91 -45.35
C GLN A 298 -27.19 2.48 -44.75
N HIS A 299 -26.64 2.25 -43.56
CA HIS A 299 -26.84 1.00 -42.79
C HIS A 299 -26.79 1.36 -41.30
N GLY A 300 -27.90 1.34 -40.55
CA GLY A 300 -28.59 0.14 -40.05
C GLY A 300 -28.22 0.01 -38.56
N SER A 301 -29.09 0.40 -37.62
CA SER A 301 -30.20 -0.37 -37.03
C SER A 301 -29.75 -1.46 -36.04
N MET A 302 -30.09 -1.21 -34.76
CA MET A 302 -30.29 -2.08 -33.56
C MET A 302 -29.27 -3.20 -33.24
N ASP A 303 -28.74 -3.18 -32.00
CA ASP A 303 -29.21 -4.09 -30.93
C ASP A 303 -28.62 -3.75 -29.53
N PRO A 304 -29.39 -3.84 -28.43
CA PRO A 304 -28.91 -3.71 -27.06
C PRO A 304 -29.03 -5.05 -26.31
N HIS A 305 -27.92 -5.75 -26.04
CA HIS A 305 -27.88 -6.80 -25.02
C HIS A 305 -26.42 -7.18 -24.73
N LEU A 306 -25.94 -6.88 -23.51
CA LEU A 306 -25.01 -7.72 -22.72
C LEU A 306 -24.65 -6.96 -21.43
N THR A 307 -25.33 -7.32 -20.35
CA THR A 307 -25.00 -6.93 -18.98
C THR A 307 -25.16 -8.19 -18.14
N LEU A 308 -24.07 -8.86 -17.82
CA LEU A 308 -23.95 -9.74 -16.66
C LEU A 308 -22.51 -10.27 -16.57
N ALA A 309 -21.82 -9.92 -15.48
CA ALA A 309 -20.82 -10.73 -14.76
C ALA A 309 -19.73 -9.85 -14.13
N MET A 310 -20.05 -9.12 -13.07
CA MET A 310 -19.08 -8.75 -12.02
C MET A 310 -19.83 -8.69 -10.68
N SER A 311 -19.77 -9.77 -9.93
CA SER A 311 -20.29 -9.86 -8.56
C SER A 311 -19.43 -10.90 -7.84
N ASP A 312 -18.27 -10.48 -7.33
CA ASP A 312 -17.53 -11.21 -6.28
C ASP A 312 -16.38 -10.37 -5.68
N LEU A 313 -16.71 -9.18 -5.16
CA LEU A 313 -15.84 -8.48 -4.22
C LEU A 313 -16.39 -8.70 -2.82
N ILE A 314 -15.86 -9.73 -2.15
CA ILE A 314 -16.06 -10.00 -0.73
C ILE A 314 -15.24 -8.97 0.04
N ILE A 315 -15.93 -7.97 0.60
CA ILE A 315 -15.36 -7.02 1.56
C ILE A 315 -15.39 -7.71 2.92
N GLU A 316 -14.21 -8.02 3.49
CA GLU A 316 -14.10 -8.50 4.87
C GLU A 316 -14.25 -7.30 5.84
N PRO A 317 -15.29 -7.26 6.68
CA PRO A 317 -15.40 -6.23 7.71
C PRO A 317 -14.46 -6.56 8.89
N PHE A 318 -13.72 -5.56 9.34
CA PHE A 318 -12.96 -5.63 10.58
C PHE A 318 -13.91 -5.79 11.79
N LEU A 319 -13.74 -6.88 12.55
CA LEU A 319 -14.50 -7.12 13.78
C LEU A 319 -13.85 -6.39 14.95
N LEU A 320 -14.48 -5.31 15.41
CA LEU A 320 -14.20 -4.71 16.71
C LEU A 320 -14.71 -5.66 17.81
N PHE A 321 -13.80 -6.22 18.60
CA PHE A 321 -14.14 -7.00 19.79
C PHE A 321 -14.83 -6.09 20.81
N ASN A 322 -16.09 -6.40 21.13
CA ASN A 322 -16.89 -5.75 22.16
C ASN A 322 -16.58 -6.39 23.54
N PRO A 323 -15.92 -5.69 24.49
CA PRO A 323 -15.65 -6.24 25.81
C PRO A 323 -16.84 -5.93 26.74
N THR A 324 -17.94 -6.66 26.60
CA THR A 324 -19.01 -6.61 27.60
C THR A 324 -19.31 -7.99 28.16
N HIS A 325 -18.48 -8.45 29.11
CA HIS A 325 -18.90 -9.45 30.08
C HIS A 325 -18.63 -8.95 31.51
N THR A 326 -19.70 -8.48 32.15
CA THR A 326 -19.75 -8.19 33.58
C THR A 326 -19.79 -9.51 34.37
N LEU A 327 -18.76 -9.76 35.18
CA LEU A 327 -18.77 -10.81 36.20
C LEU A 327 -19.48 -10.33 37.47
N PRO A 328 -20.19 -11.21 38.20
CA PRO A 328 -21.02 -10.84 39.34
C PRO A 328 -20.19 -10.58 40.59
N ARG A 329 -20.54 -9.49 41.27
CA ARG A 329 -20.06 -9.08 42.60
C ARG A 329 -20.44 -10.12 43.66
N LYS A 330 -19.46 -10.73 44.33
CA LYS A 330 -19.68 -11.54 45.54
C LYS A 330 -18.99 -10.90 46.74
N VAL A 331 -19.74 -10.81 47.83
CA VAL A 331 -19.44 -10.13 49.09
C VAL A 331 -18.59 -11.04 50.00
N GLU A 332 -17.57 -10.46 50.65
CA GLU A 332 -16.69 -11.01 51.71
C GLU A 332 -17.40 -11.01 53.10
N PRO A 333 -16.85 -11.54 54.23
CA PRO A 333 -15.45 -11.88 54.53
C PRO A 333 -15.18 -13.21 55.27
N SER A 334 -13.93 -13.70 55.24
CA SER A 334 -13.22 -14.39 56.36
C SER A 334 -11.79 -14.87 55.99
N ILE A 335 -10.81 -14.09 56.43
CA ILE A 335 -9.45 -14.36 56.98
C ILE A 335 -8.80 -15.79 56.86
N LEU A 336 -7.62 -15.81 56.19
CA LEU A 336 -6.42 -16.72 56.19
C LEU A 336 -6.48 -18.14 55.57
N PRO A 337 -5.35 -18.74 55.09
CA PRO A 337 -4.08 -18.18 54.59
C PRO A 337 -3.65 -18.70 53.17
N VAL A 338 -2.84 -17.87 52.50
CA VAL A 338 -1.86 -18.14 51.41
C VAL A 338 -1.95 -19.48 50.65
N GLN A 339 -2.45 -19.40 49.42
CA GLN A 339 -2.07 -20.28 48.30
C GLN A 339 -2.08 -19.46 47.01
N SER A 340 -0.97 -19.48 46.28
CA SER A 340 -0.77 -18.74 45.03
C SER A 340 -1.65 -19.34 43.91
N PRO A 341 -2.47 -18.54 43.18
CA PRO A 341 -3.21 -19.02 42.03
C PRO A 341 -2.34 -18.99 40.75
N PRO A 342 -2.65 -19.82 39.74
CA PRO A 342 -1.93 -19.87 38.49
C PRO A 342 -2.22 -18.64 37.62
N VAL A 343 -1.18 -18.16 36.96
CA VAL A 343 -1.21 -17.08 35.97
C VAL A 343 -2.04 -17.52 34.77
N ALA A 344 -3.16 -16.84 34.52
CA ALA A 344 -3.93 -16.99 33.29
C ALA A 344 -3.27 -16.17 32.18
N VAL A 345 -2.76 -16.84 31.16
CA VAL A 345 -2.18 -16.25 29.94
C VAL A 345 -3.33 -15.86 28.99
N PRO A 346 -3.34 -14.65 28.38
CA PRO A 346 -4.33 -14.28 27.39
C PRO A 346 -4.01 -14.92 26.03
N TRP A 347 -4.91 -15.78 25.54
CA TRP A 347 -5.20 -16.15 24.15
C TRP A 347 -4.12 -15.82 23.09
N ALA A 348 -3.03 -16.61 23.10
CA ALA A 348 -2.22 -16.80 21.92
C ALA A 348 -3.03 -17.64 20.91
N ARG A 349 -3.04 -17.23 19.63
CA ARG A 349 -3.55 -18.06 18.53
C ARG A 349 -2.83 -19.42 18.62
N ASN A 350 -3.60 -20.50 18.74
CA ASN A 350 -3.07 -21.81 19.13
C ASN A 350 -1.95 -22.23 18.14
N PRO A 351 -0.69 -22.43 18.58
CA PRO A 351 0.40 -22.86 17.71
C PRO A 351 0.09 -24.13 16.91
N ALA A 352 -0.78 -25.00 17.47
CA ALA A 352 -1.24 -26.19 16.77
C ALA A 352 -2.12 -25.89 15.55
N GLN A 353 -2.90 -24.79 15.55
CA GLN A 353 -3.71 -24.39 14.40
C GLN A 353 -2.85 -23.83 13.26
N HIS A 354 -1.80 -23.08 13.61
CA HIS A 354 -0.86 -22.56 12.61
C HIS A 354 -0.07 -23.69 11.97
N ALA A 355 0.41 -24.65 12.78
CA ALA A 355 1.10 -25.83 12.27
C ALA A 355 0.21 -26.68 11.35
N GLU A 356 -1.10 -26.78 11.63
CA GLU A 356 -2.04 -27.51 10.78
C GLU A 356 -2.31 -26.78 9.46
N LEU A 357 -2.48 -25.45 9.46
CA LEU A 357 -2.62 -24.65 8.24
C LEU A 357 -1.37 -24.76 7.34
N SER A 358 -0.17 -24.63 7.92
CA SER A 358 1.09 -24.79 7.18
C SER A 358 1.23 -26.21 6.61
N ARG A 359 0.67 -27.22 7.28
CA ARG A 359 0.66 -28.61 6.81
C ARG A 359 -0.28 -28.82 5.62
N GLU A 360 -1.46 -28.21 5.64
CA GLU A 360 -2.40 -28.23 4.52
C GLU A 360 -1.82 -27.53 3.28
N GLN A 361 -1.25 -26.33 3.46
CA GLN A 361 -0.58 -25.60 2.37
C GLN A 361 0.57 -26.39 1.76
N ARG A 362 1.36 -27.08 2.58
CA ARG A 362 2.42 -27.95 2.10
C ARG A 362 1.88 -29.12 1.28
N ALA A 363 0.79 -29.76 1.72
CA ALA A 363 0.19 -30.88 0.99
C ALA A 363 -0.32 -30.46 -0.40
N GLU A 364 -0.91 -29.26 -0.51
CA GLU A 364 -1.37 -28.69 -1.78
C GLU A 364 -0.19 -28.38 -2.74
N LEU A 365 0.92 -27.85 -2.21
CA LEU A 365 2.13 -27.64 -3.00
C LEU A 365 2.75 -28.95 -3.47
N GLU A 366 2.80 -29.98 -2.61
CA GLU A 366 3.28 -31.31 -2.98
C GLU A 366 2.42 -31.94 -4.10
N GLU A 367 1.10 -31.75 -4.07
CA GLU A 367 0.20 -32.15 -5.16
C GLU A 367 0.50 -31.39 -6.46
N THR A 368 0.78 -30.08 -6.36
CA THR A 368 1.14 -29.25 -7.51
C THR A 368 2.44 -29.74 -8.17
N VAL A 369 3.45 -30.13 -7.39
CA VAL A 369 4.69 -30.73 -7.92
C VAL A 369 4.39 -32.02 -8.67
N GLN A 370 3.56 -32.91 -8.12
CA GLN A 370 3.20 -34.18 -8.77
C GLN A 370 2.45 -33.95 -10.09
N ASN A 371 1.55 -32.96 -10.15
CA ASN A 371 0.83 -32.59 -11.36
C ASN A 371 1.78 -32.04 -12.44
N LEU A 372 2.72 -31.16 -12.07
CA LEU A 372 3.74 -30.63 -12.98
C LEU A 372 4.67 -31.72 -13.50
N GLU A 373 5.06 -32.67 -12.65
CA GLU A 373 5.90 -33.82 -13.04
C GLU A 373 5.16 -34.74 -14.03
N PHE A 374 3.88 -35.02 -13.80
CA PHE A 374 3.06 -35.81 -14.73
C PHE A 374 2.86 -35.10 -16.08
N GLN A 375 2.72 -33.78 -16.07
CA GLN A 375 2.60 -32.97 -17.29
C GLN A 375 3.90 -32.98 -18.10
N GLY A 376 5.07 -32.95 -17.44
CA GLY A 376 6.38 -33.08 -18.08
C GLY A 376 6.62 -34.43 -18.74
N GLN A 377 6.04 -35.52 -18.21
CA GLN A 377 6.18 -36.87 -18.78
C GLN A 377 5.25 -37.14 -19.99
N ARG A 378 4.19 -36.34 -20.18
CA ARG A 378 3.19 -36.53 -21.24
C ARG A 378 3.50 -35.79 -22.56
N GLY A 379 4.61 -35.06 -22.61
CA GLY A 379 4.98 -34.22 -23.76
C GLY A 379 5.54 -35.01 -24.94
N ASP A 380 4.73 -35.19 -25.98
CA ASP A 380 5.19 -35.37 -27.36
C ASP A 380 6.19 -34.26 -27.74
N THR A 381 7.17 -34.58 -28.59
CA THR A 381 8.40 -33.82 -28.95
C THR A 381 8.22 -32.41 -29.54
N ARG A 382 7.36 -31.55 -28.99
CA ARG A 382 7.03 -30.24 -29.54
C ARG A 382 7.25 -29.12 -28.53
N GLY A 383 8.41 -28.47 -28.64
CA GLY A 383 8.72 -27.15 -28.08
C GLY A 383 9.65 -27.15 -26.87
N SER A 384 10.92 -26.77 -27.05
CA SER A 384 11.90 -26.59 -25.95
C SER A 384 11.44 -25.56 -24.91
N ASP A 385 10.67 -24.56 -25.34
CA ASP A 385 10.37 -23.38 -24.54
C ASP A 385 9.32 -23.67 -23.46
N GLN A 386 8.42 -24.61 -23.73
CA GLN A 386 7.42 -25.03 -22.75
C GLN A 386 8.05 -25.81 -21.59
N ASN A 387 9.12 -26.57 -21.88
CA ASN A 387 9.84 -27.34 -20.85
C ASN A 387 10.61 -26.42 -19.89
N LEU A 388 11.13 -25.28 -20.38
CA LEU A 388 11.81 -24.29 -19.54
C LEU A 388 10.84 -23.62 -18.56
N ALA A 389 9.66 -23.21 -19.03
CA ALA A 389 8.63 -22.61 -18.18
C ALA A 389 8.14 -23.57 -17.08
N THR A 390 7.91 -24.84 -17.42
CA THR A 390 7.54 -25.87 -16.44
C THR A 390 8.65 -26.11 -15.41
N GLN A 391 9.93 -26.06 -15.84
CA GLN A 391 11.06 -26.22 -14.93
C GLN A 391 11.23 -25.05 -13.97
N ASP A 392 11.02 -23.82 -14.43
CA ASP A 392 11.05 -22.63 -13.57
C ASP A 392 9.91 -22.64 -12.55
N GLN A 393 8.70 -23.02 -12.97
CA GLN A 393 7.56 -23.19 -12.08
C GLN A 393 7.81 -24.28 -11.01
N MET A 394 8.44 -25.40 -11.40
CA MET A 394 8.83 -26.45 -10.46
C MET A 394 9.86 -25.95 -9.43
N ARG A 395 10.83 -25.13 -9.85
CA ARG A 395 11.84 -24.55 -8.95
C ARG A 395 11.19 -23.62 -7.92
N GLU A 396 10.22 -22.81 -8.34
CA GLU A 396 9.50 -21.91 -7.43
C GLU A 396 8.68 -22.69 -6.38
N VAL A 397 7.93 -23.71 -6.81
CA VAL A 397 7.12 -24.54 -5.89
C VAL A 397 8.02 -25.25 -4.87
N LEU A 398 9.18 -25.77 -5.29
CA LEU A 398 10.14 -26.38 -4.36
C LEU A 398 10.68 -25.37 -3.33
N ALA A 399 10.99 -24.14 -3.75
CA ALA A 399 11.45 -23.10 -2.83
C ALA A 399 10.39 -22.75 -1.76
N ARG A 400 9.10 -22.73 -2.14
CA ARG A 400 7.99 -22.51 -1.20
C ARG A 400 7.83 -23.67 -0.20
N ILE A 401 8.02 -24.92 -0.65
CA ILE A 401 8.01 -26.10 0.24
C ILE A 401 9.14 -26.02 1.27
N ASP A 402 10.34 -25.59 0.88
CA ASP A 402 11.49 -25.44 1.79
C ASP A 402 11.22 -24.39 2.87
N ILE A 403 10.61 -23.25 2.50
CA ILE A 403 10.22 -22.20 3.45
C ILE A 403 9.20 -22.73 4.46
N LEU A 404 8.13 -23.38 3.98
CA LEU A 404 7.09 -23.98 4.83
C LEU A 404 7.67 -25.06 5.74
N THR A 405 8.62 -25.86 5.25
CA THR A 405 9.30 -26.88 6.06
C THR A 405 10.15 -26.26 7.16
N GLY A 406 10.86 -25.17 6.86
CA GLY A 406 11.61 -24.40 7.85
C GLY A 406 10.71 -23.78 8.91
N GLU A 407 9.54 -23.28 8.52
CA GLU A 407 8.54 -22.75 9.43
C GLU A 407 7.94 -23.83 10.33
N MET A 408 7.50 -24.97 9.76
CA MET A 408 6.97 -26.12 10.51
C MET A 408 7.97 -26.66 11.53
N SER A 409 9.27 -26.64 11.22
CA SER A 409 10.31 -27.12 12.13
C SER A 409 10.38 -26.35 13.46
N ARG A 410 9.87 -25.12 13.50
CA ARG A 410 9.81 -24.29 14.73
C ARG A 410 8.73 -24.76 15.69
N TYR A 411 7.77 -25.56 15.23
CA TYR A 411 6.61 -26.01 16.01
C TYR A 411 6.67 -27.49 16.41
N ILE A 412 7.69 -28.23 15.96
CA ILE A 412 7.89 -29.63 16.31
C ILE A 412 8.82 -29.68 17.53
N ASP A 413 8.25 -29.97 18.70
CA ASP A 413 9.06 -30.32 19.86
C ASP A 413 9.86 -31.59 19.54
N PRO A 414 11.19 -31.60 19.74
CA PRO A 414 11.99 -32.78 19.51
C PRO A 414 11.49 -33.93 20.40
N PRO A 415 11.47 -35.18 19.90
CA PRO A 415 11.00 -36.31 20.69
C PRO A 415 11.79 -36.39 22.00
N ASP A 416 11.07 -36.51 23.11
CA ASP A 416 11.65 -36.56 24.44
C ASP A 416 12.52 -37.82 24.56
N TYR A 417 13.84 -37.63 24.48
CA TYR A 417 14.79 -38.72 24.61
C TYR A 417 14.86 -39.11 26.09
N ASN A 418 14.07 -40.13 26.46
CA ASN A 418 14.15 -40.77 27.76
C ASN A 418 15.58 -41.29 27.98
N SER A 419 16.37 -40.53 28.74
CA SER A 419 17.70 -40.93 29.18
C SER A 419 17.53 -42.01 30.25
N ARG A 420 17.93 -43.23 29.91
CA ARG A 420 17.89 -44.40 30.78
C ARG A 420 19.28 -44.81 31.19
#